data_AF-A0A7W3N1T4-F1
#
_entry.id   AF-A0A7W3N1T4-F1
#
_cell.length_a   1.000
_cell.length_b   1.000
_cell.length_c   1.000
_cell.angle_alpha   90.00
_cell.angle_beta   90.00
_cell.angle_gamma   90.00
#
_symmetry.space_group_name_H-M   'P 1'
#
loop_
_entity.id
_entity.type
_entity.pdbx_description
1 polymer ?
#
loop_
_entity_poly.entity_id
_entity_poly.type
_entity_poly.pdbx_seq_one_letter_code
_entity_poly.pdbx_strand_id
1 'polypeptide(L)'
;MSASKAQQAATAERRRKAIAMRIAGVDWQSIADQLGYASRGAACTDVTRALKANRRAEAQEVELLRDIEGQRLDRLQAAYWAPALKGDHRSAEVILRVMAQRARLEGLEAPTRVSVEAQQLGDEILELLGVSRPHNDGDAGDGDGGDVEPES
;
A
#
# COMPACT_ATOMS: atom_id res chain seq x y z
N MET A 1 19.24 27.94 8.67
CA MET A 1 20.03 28.26 7.45
C MET A 1 19.99 27.05 6.53
N SER A 2 19.24 27.10 5.42
CA SER A 2 19.26 26.03 4.42
C SER A 2 20.60 26.05 3.67
N ALA A 3 21.13 24.88 3.35
CA ALA A 3 22.35 24.77 2.53
C ALA A 3 22.12 25.35 1.13
N SER A 4 23.15 25.91 0.50
CA SER A 4 23.06 26.43 -0.87
C SER A 4 22.62 25.35 -1.88
N LYS A 5 21.99 25.74 -3.00
CA LYS A 5 21.61 24.80 -4.08
C LYS A 5 22.79 23.92 -4.53
N ALA A 6 24.00 24.49 -4.59
CA ALA A 6 25.21 23.74 -4.93
C ALA A 6 25.56 22.67 -3.90
N GLN A 7 25.44 22.98 -2.60
CA GLN A 7 25.67 22.01 -1.52
C GLN A 7 24.59 20.91 -1.50
N GLN A 8 23.34 21.26 -1.81
CA GLN A 8 22.25 20.29 -1.93
C GLN A 8 22.50 19.32 -3.09
N ALA A 9 22.89 19.82 -4.26
CA ALA A 9 23.24 19.00 -5.42
C ALA A 9 24.43 18.06 -5.14
N ALA A 10 25.49 18.58 -4.51
CA ALA A 10 26.64 17.76 -4.11
C ALA A 10 26.25 16.66 -3.11
N THR A 11 25.38 16.98 -2.15
CA THR A 11 24.87 16.00 -1.18
C THR A 11 24.02 14.92 -1.85
N ALA A 12 23.16 15.31 -2.79
CA ALA A 12 22.33 14.38 -3.56
C ALA A 12 23.18 13.44 -4.40
N GLU A 13 24.21 13.96 -5.08
CA GLU A 13 25.11 13.15 -5.91
C GLU A 13 25.93 12.16 -5.06
N ARG A 14 26.43 12.59 -3.90
CA ARG A 14 27.12 11.69 -2.97
C ARG A 14 26.22 10.55 -2.49
N ARG A 15 24.96 10.87 -2.13
CA ARG A 15 23.96 9.86 -1.72
C ARG A 15 23.64 8.90 -2.85
N ARG A 16 23.49 9.39 -4.08
CA ARG A 16 23.26 8.57 -5.28
C ARG A 16 24.39 7.55 -5.47
N LYS A 17 25.65 7.99 -5.37
CA LYS A 17 26.82 7.11 -5.42
C LYS A 17 26.84 6.09 -4.28
N ALA A 18 26.57 6.53 -3.05
CA ALA A 18 26.54 5.64 -1.88
C ALA A 18 25.47 4.55 -2.00
N ILE A 19 24.29 4.90 -2.50
CA ILE A 19 23.20 3.95 -2.77
C ILE A 19 23.63 2.95 -3.86
N ALA A 20 24.19 3.43 -4.97
CA ALA A 20 24.66 2.57 -6.06
C ALA A 20 25.73 1.58 -5.59
N MET A 21 26.71 2.03 -4.80
CA MET A 21 27.73 1.18 -4.21
C MET A 21 27.14 0.14 -3.25
N ARG A 22 26.11 0.51 -2.48
CA ARG A 22 25.43 -0.43 -1.58
C ARG A 22 24.65 -1.49 -2.35
N ILE A 23 23.99 -1.12 -3.45
CA ILE A 23 23.33 -2.07 -4.37
C ILE A 23 24.36 -3.03 -4.97
N ALA A 24 25.54 -2.53 -5.34
CA ALA A 24 26.66 -3.33 -5.85
C ALA A 24 27.36 -4.21 -4.79
N GLY A 25 26.86 -4.23 -3.54
CA GLY A 25 27.37 -5.09 -2.49
C GLY A 25 28.52 -4.50 -1.64
N VAL A 26 29.01 -3.30 -1.93
CA VAL A 26 30.12 -2.67 -1.20
C VAL A 26 29.76 -2.41 0.27
N ASP A 27 30.70 -2.67 1.18
CA ASP A 27 30.51 -2.47 2.62
C ASP A 27 30.55 -0.98 3.03
N TRP A 28 30.00 -0.69 4.23
CA TRP A 28 29.85 0.69 4.70
C TRP A 28 31.16 1.41 5.01
N GLN A 29 32.22 0.67 5.36
CA GLN A 29 33.53 1.27 5.63
C GLN A 29 34.14 1.73 4.32
N SER A 30 34.18 0.86 3.31
CA SER A 30 34.64 1.21 1.95
C SER A 30 33.85 2.36 1.33
N ILE A 31 32.52 2.39 1.51
CA ILE A 31 31.67 3.52 1.06
C ILE A 31 32.04 4.81 1.79
N ALA A 32 32.30 4.74 3.09
CA ALA A 32 32.65 5.92 3.88
C ALA A 32 33.97 6.52 3.42
N ASP A 33 34.99 5.68 3.24
CA ASP A 33 36.32 6.10 2.84
C ASP A 33 36.32 6.67 1.41
N GLN A 34 35.63 6.03 0.47
CA GLN A 34 35.57 6.48 -0.92
C GLN A 34 34.75 7.77 -1.13
N LEU A 35 33.72 8.01 -0.31
CA LEU A 35 32.82 9.15 -0.47
C LEU A 35 33.02 10.25 0.58
N GLY A 36 34.05 10.13 1.42
CA GLY A 36 34.42 11.12 2.42
C GLY A 36 33.39 11.27 3.55
N TYR A 37 32.77 10.17 3.99
CA TYR A 37 31.97 10.18 5.21
C TYR A 37 32.88 10.11 6.45
N ALA A 38 32.44 10.73 7.55
CA ALA A 38 33.19 10.72 8.81
C ALA A 38 33.35 9.31 9.43
N SER A 39 32.46 8.37 9.08
CA SER A 39 32.51 6.98 9.55
C SER A 39 31.57 6.08 8.74
N ARG A 40 31.72 4.75 8.86
CA ARG A 40 30.75 3.77 8.36
C ARG A 40 29.32 4.03 8.85
N GLY A 41 29.18 4.49 10.10
CA GLY A 41 27.88 4.80 10.71
C GLY A 41 27.25 6.04 10.10
N ALA A 42 28.06 7.05 9.76
CA ALA A 42 27.61 8.25 9.07
C ALA A 42 27.11 7.93 7.65
N ALA A 43 27.81 7.06 6.91
CA ALA A 43 27.39 6.59 5.59
C ALA A 43 26.05 5.85 5.65
N CYS A 44 25.92 4.87 6.54
CA CYS A 44 24.68 4.11 6.74
C CYS A 44 23.50 5.00 7.12
N THR A 45 23.72 5.94 8.06
CA THR A 45 22.68 6.87 8.52
C THR A 45 22.21 7.80 7.40
N ASP A 46 23.14 8.36 6.63
CA ASP A 46 22.81 9.29 5.54
C ASP A 46 22.06 8.58 4.41
N VAL A 47 22.49 7.38 4.01
CA VAL A 47 21.81 6.56 2.99
C VAL A 47 20.41 6.15 3.47
N THR A 48 20.27 5.67 4.71
CA THR A 48 18.97 5.30 5.27
C THR A 48 18.02 6.50 5.31
N ARG A 49 18.52 7.67 5.69
CA ARG A 49 17.75 8.92 5.69
C ARG A 49 17.32 9.31 4.29
N ALA A 50 18.22 9.20 3.30
CA ALA A 50 17.92 9.50 1.91
C ALA A 50 16.82 8.58 1.36
N LEU A 51 16.92 7.26 1.60
CA LEU A 51 15.91 6.29 1.16
C LEU A 51 14.54 6.55 1.82
N LYS A 52 14.52 6.85 3.12
CA LYS A 52 13.29 7.24 3.83
C LYS A 52 12.68 8.53 3.28
N ALA A 53 13.52 9.52 2.95
CA ALA A 53 13.07 10.77 2.36
C ALA A 53 12.50 10.55 0.96
N ASN A 54 13.15 9.74 0.12
CA ASN A 54 12.66 9.37 -1.21
C ASN A 54 11.30 8.66 -1.11
N ARG A 55 11.17 7.66 -0.24
CA ARG A 55 9.88 6.97 -0.02
C ARG A 55 8.77 7.93 0.40
N ARG A 56 9.06 8.92 1.25
CA ARG A 56 8.08 9.94 1.65
C ARG A 56 7.71 10.86 0.48
N ALA A 57 8.70 11.28 -0.32
CA ALA A 57 8.46 12.09 -1.50
C ALA A 57 7.61 11.32 -2.53
N GLU A 58 7.94 10.07 -2.82
CA GLU A 58 7.15 9.17 -3.67
C GLU A 58 5.71 9.04 -3.14
N ALA A 59 5.52 8.82 -1.84
CA ALA A 59 4.19 8.75 -1.24
C ALA A 59 3.40 10.08 -1.39
N GLN A 60 4.06 11.23 -1.25
CA GLN A 60 3.45 12.54 -1.46
C GLN A 60 3.11 12.80 -2.94
N GLU A 61 3.94 12.34 -3.87
CA GLU A 61 3.67 12.42 -5.31
C GLU A 61 2.47 11.55 -5.71
N VAL A 62 2.38 10.35 -5.15
CA VAL A 62 1.21 9.48 -5.32
C VAL A 62 -0.05 10.18 -4.79
N GLU A 63 0.03 10.85 -3.64
CA GLU A 63 -1.11 11.59 -3.09
C GLU A 63 -1.52 12.78 -3.97
N LEU A 64 -0.55 13.53 -4.49
CA LEU A 64 -0.80 14.61 -5.46
C LEU A 64 -1.52 14.07 -6.72
N LEU A 65 -1.09 12.90 -7.21
CA LEU A 65 -1.74 12.26 -8.36
C LEU A 65 -3.17 11.83 -8.03
N ARG A 66 -3.43 11.32 -6.82
CA ARG A 66 -4.80 11.04 -6.35
C ARG A 66 -5.63 12.32 -6.33
N ASP A 67 -5.12 13.40 -5.77
CA ASP A 67 -5.84 14.69 -5.72
C ASP A 67 -6.19 15.21 -7.12
N ILE A 68 -5.25 15.15 -8.07
CA ILE A 68 -5.48 15.56 -9.46
C ILE A 68 -6.59 14.71 -10.09
N GLU A 69 -6.59 13.41 -9.84
CA GLU A 69 -7.61 12.51 -10.37
C GLU A 69 -8.98 12.75 -9.71
N GLY A 70 -9.01 12.99 -8.40
CA GLY A 70 -10.21 13.42 -7.67
C GLY A 70 -10.83 14.68 -8.28
N GLN A 71 -10.01 15.70 -8.57
CA GLN A 71 -10.47 16.93 -9.22
C GLN A 71 -11.03 16.69 -10.64
N ARG A 72 -10.48 15.74 -11.40
CA ARG A 72 -11.03 15.36 -12.71
C ARG A 72 -12.39 14.69 -12.57
N LEU A 73 -12.53 13.80 -11.59
CA LEU A 73 -13.79 13.13 -11.27
C LEU A 73 -14.85 14.13 -10.77
N ASP A 74 -14.48 15.12 -9.95
CA ASP A 74 -15.38 16.21 -9.53
C ASP A 74 -15.94 16.98 -10.71
N ARG A 75 -15.08 17.36 -11.67
CA ARG A 75 -15.50 18.05 -12.90
C ARG A 75 -16.46 17.21 -13.72
N LEU A 76 -16.18 15.92 -13.85
CA LEU A 76 -17.04 15.00 -14.60
C LEU A 76 -18.39 14.83 -13.91
N GLN A 77 -18.40 14.64 -12.60
CA GLN A 77 -19.63 14.54 -11.82
C GLN A 77 -20.47 15.81 -11.94
N ALA A 78 -19.88 16.99 -11.80
CA ALA A 78 -20.58 18.26 -11.94
C ALA A 78 -21.24 18.44 -13.32
N ALA A 79 -20.57 18.01 -14.40
CA ALA A 79 -21.09 18.11 -15.76
C ALA A 79 -22.35 17.25 -15.99
N TYR A 80 -22.40 16.05 -15.40
CA TYR A 80 -23.49 15.09 -15.62
C TYR A 80 -24.55 15.08 -14.51
N TRP A 81 -24.30 15.75 -13.38
CA TRP A 81 -25.18 15.76 -12.20
C TRP A 81 -26.61 16.25 -12.51
N ALA A 82 -26.74 17.45 -13.06
CA ALA A 82 -28.05 18.03 -13.32
C ALA A 82 -28.88 17.25 -14.37
N PRO A 83 -28.31 16.80 -15.51
CA PRO A 83 -29.02 15.92 -16.45
C PRO A 83 -29.47 14.59 -15.83
N ALA A 84 -28.63 13.94 -15.01
CA ALA A 84 -29.00 12.68 -14.37
C ALA A 84 -30.19 12.83 -13.42
N LEU A 85 -30.22 13.90 -12.61
CA LEU A 85 -31.36 14.21 -11.74
C LEU A 85 -32.65 14.52 -12.51
N LYS A 86 -32.54 14.92 -13.78
CA LYS A 86 -33.69 15.15 -14.68
C LYS A 86 -34.14 13.87 -15.40
N GLY A 87 -33.56 12.72 -15.08
CA GLY A 87 -33.96 11.43 -15.64
C GLY A 87 -33.19 11.00 -16.89
N ASP A 88 -32.10 11.69 -17.27
CA ASP A 88 -31.22 11.17 -18.32
C ASP A 88 -30.43 9.95 -17.82
N HIS A 89 -30.87 8.76 -18.24
CA HIS A 89 -30.28 7.49 -17.85
C HIS A 89 -28.79 7.40 -18.17
N ARG A 90 -28.33 7.96 -19.30
CA ARG A 90 -26.91 7.91 -19.68
C ARG A 90 -26.06 8.72 -18.72
N SER A 91 -26.53 9.90 -18.33
CA SER A 91 -25.87 10.72 -17.31
C SER A 91 -25.85 10.03 -15.94
N ALA A 92 -26.94 9.35 -15.56
CA ALA A 92 -27.00 8.58 -14.32
C ALA A 92 -25.95 7.44 -14.30
N GLU A 93 -25.81 6.69 -15.40
CA GLU A 93 -24.76 5.66 -15.52
C GLU A 93 -23.35 6.25 -15.37
N VAL A 94 -23.08 7.40 -16.01
CA VAL A 94 -21.78 8.08 -15.90
C VAL A 94 -21.49 8.47 -14.46
N ILE A 95 -22.45 9.07 -13.75
CA ILE A 95 -22.27 9.46 -12.35
C ILE A 95 -21.99 8.24 -11.46
N LEU A 96 -22.74 7.16 -11.63
CA LEU A 96 -22.54 5.94 -10.83
C LEU A 96 -21.12 5.38 -11.03
N ARG A 97 -20.60 5.40 -12.27
CA ARG A 97 -19.21 4.99 -12.56
C ARG A 97 -18.19 5.94 -11.94
N VAL A 98 -18.45 7.25 -11.97
CA VAL A 98 -17.60 8.25 -11.34
C VAL A 98 -17.56 8.06 -9.83
N MET A 99 -18.71 7.89 -9.18
CA MET A 99 -18.82 7.63 -7.73
C MET A 99 -18.09 6.35 -7.33
N ALA A 100 -18.22 5.28 -8.11
CA ALA A 100 -17.47 4.04 -7.87
C ALA A 100 -15.95 4.25 -8.01
N GLN A 101 -15.51 5.02 -9.01
CA GLN A 101 -14.08 5.32 -9.17
C GLN A 101 -13.53 6.17 -8.01
N ARG A 102 -14.31 7.12 -7.50
CA ARG A 102 -13.95 7.90 -6.30
C ARG A 102 -13.84 7.03 -5.07
N ALA A 103 -14.81 6.15 -4.84
CA ALA A 103 -14.79 5.22 -3.72
C ALA A 103 -13.53 4.32 -3.74
N ARG A 104 -13.09 3.88 -4.93
CA ARG A 104 -11.80 3.18 -5.10
C ARG A 104 -10.59 4.05 -4.81
N LEU A 105 -10.57 5.29 -5.31
CA LEU A 105 -9.46 6.22 -5.12
C LEU A 105 -9.27 6.59 -3.63
N GLU A 106 -10.39 6.77 -2.92
CA GLU A 106 -10.46 7.19 -1.52
C GLU A 106 -10.40 5.99 -0.54
N GLY A 107 -10.43 4.76 -1.03
CA GLY A 107 -10.38 3.54 -0.21
C GLY A 107 -11.66 3.25 0.58
N LEU A 108 -12.81 3.73 0.11
CA LEU A 108 -14.12 3.50 0.71
C LEU A 108 -14.74 2.15 0.31
N GLU A 109 -14.20 1.49 -0.72
CA GLU A 109 -14.60 0.14 -1.10
C GLU A 109 -13.93 -0.91 -0.20
N ALA A 110 -14.66 -1.99 0.12
CA ALA A 110 -14.09 -3.13 0.83
C ALA A 110 -12.97 -3.79 0.00
N PRO A 111 -11.90 -4.32 0.64
CA PRO A 111 -10.83 -5.00 -0.07
C PRO A 111 -11.38 -6.17 -0.90
N THR A 112 -11.25 -6.09 -2.22
CA THR A 112 -11.81 -7.11 -3.13
C THR A 112 -10.92 -8.35 -3.23
N ARG A 113 -9.66 -8.27 -2.76
CA ARG A 113 -8.74 -9.40 -2.57
C ARG A 113 -7.82 -9.14 -1.38
N VAL A 114 -7.86 -10.02 -0.37
CA VAL A 114 -6.73 -10.20 0.54
C VAL A 114 -5.64 -10.87 -0.29
N SER A 115 -4.44 -10.29 -0.38
CA SER A 115 -3.36 -10.95 -1.11
C SER A 115 -3.04 -12.27 -0.42
N VAL A 116 -2.86 -13.33 -1.20
CA VAL A 116 -2.45 -14.65 -0.68
C VAL A 116 -1.16 -14.52 0.13
N GLU A 117 -0.33 -13.51 -0.15
CA GLU A 117 0.89 -13.15 0.61
C GLU A 117 0.60 -12.70 2.05
N ALA A 118 -0.47 -11.95 2.31
CA ALA A 118 -0.86 -11.57 3.68
C ALA A 118 -1.36 -12.78 4.47
N GLN A 119 -2.05 -13.71 3.77
CA GLN A 119 -2.49 -14.98 4.35
C GLN A 119 -1.30 -15.90 4.63
N GLN A 120 -0.37 -16.02 3.69
CA GLN A 120 0.87 -16.81 3.81
C GLN A 120 1.76 -16.29 4.93
N LEU A 121 1.92 -14.97 5.05
CA LEU A 121 2.68 -14.37 6.15
C LEU A 121 1.99 -14.60 7.50
N GLY A 122 0.66 -14.52 7.55
CA GLY A 122 -0.10 -14.84 8.76
C GLY A 122 0.03 -16.31 9.17
N ASP A 123 -0.03 -17.21 8.20
CA ASP A 123 0.12 -18.65 8.41
C ASP A 123 1.55 -19.01 8.85
N GLU A 124 2.58 -18.41 8.24
CA GLU A 124 3.98 -18.59 8.63
C GLU A 124 4.27 -18.04 10.05
N ILE A 125 3.67 -16.90 10.41
CA ILE A 125 3.78 -16.35 11.77
C ILE A 125 3.10 -17.27 12.79
N LEU A 126 1.92 -17.82 12.49
CA LEU A 126 1.21 -18.74 13.39
C LEU A 126 1.98 -20.05 13.58
N GLU A 127 2.58 -20.58 12.52
CA GLU A 127 3.45 -21.76 12.57
C GLU A 127 4.69 -21.51 13.44
N LEU A 128 5.33 -20.34 13.28
CA LEU A 128 6.50 -19.97 14.06
C LEU A 128 6.19 -19.70 15.55
N LEU A 129 4.96 -19.28 15.85
CA LEU A 129 4.46 -19.10 17.22
C LEU A 129 3.92 -20.42 17.84
N GLY A 130 3.92 -21.53 17.11
CA GLY A 130 3.42 -22.82 17.57
C GLY A 130 1.91 -22.85 17.82
N VAL A 131 1.17 -21.90 17.24
CA VAL A 131 -0.28 -21.79 17.40
C VAL A 131 -0.95 -22.50 16.22
N SER A 132 -1.39 -23.74 16.44
CA SER A 132 -2.19 -24.47 15.45
C SER A 132 -3.53 -23.78 15.20
N ARG A 133 -3.94 -23.73 13.94
CA ARG A 133 -5.20 -23.12 13.47
C ARG A 133 -6.38 -23.63 14.31
N PRO A 134 -7.33 -22.78 14.75
CA PRO A 134 -8.60 -23.29 15.22
C PRO A 134 -9.28 -24.01 14.05
N HIS A 135 -9.57 -25.30 14.24
CA HIS A 135 -10.36 -26.08 13.30
C HIS A 135 -11.74 -25.44 13.26
N ASN A 136 -12.13 -24.91 12.10
CA ASN A 136 -13.50 -24.46 11.88
C ASN A 136 -14.34 -25.71 11.61
N ASP A 137 -14.69 -26.43 12.68
CA ASP A 137 -15.67 -27.49 12.63
C ASP A 137 -17.02 -26.85 12.36
N GLY A 138 -17.45 -26.97 11.11
CA GLY A 138 -18.81 -26.65 10.71
C GLY A 138 -19.77 -27.54 11.50
N ASP A 139 -20.44 -26.91 12.44
CA ASP A 139 -21.67 -27.36 13.08
C ASP A 139 -22.63 -27.99 12.05
N ALA A 140 -22.75 -29.32 12.11
CA ALA A 140 -23.86 -30.08 11.58
C ALA A 140 -24.32 -30.99 12.72
N GLY A 141 -25.27 -30.47 13.50
CA GLY A 141 -25.75 -31.02 14.76
C GLY A 141 -26.16 -32.50 14.71
N ASP A 142 -25.77 -33.19 15.78
CA ASP A 142 -26.39 -34.41 16.23
C ASP A 142 -27.85 -34.14 16.65
N GLY A 143 -28.77 -34.89 16.07
CA GLY A 143 -30.16 -35.01 16.49
C GLY A 143 -30.54 -36.49 16.46
N ASP A 144 -30.22 -37.17 17.55
CA ASP A 144 -30.49 -38.58 17.84
C ASP A 144 -31.97 -38.84 18.20
N GLY A 145 -32.47 -40.02 17.81
CA GLY A 145 -33.44 -40.80 18.59
C GLY A 145 -34.93 -40.71 18.22
N GLY A 146 -35.50 -41.81 17.72
CA GLY A 146 -36.95 -42.00 17.64
C GLY A 146 -37.38 -43.31 16.97
N ASP A 147 -37.29 -44.40 17.72
CA ASP A 147 -37.67 -45.77 17.37
C ASP A 147 -39.05 -45.91 16.71
N VAL A 148 -39.13 -46.74 15.68
CA VAL A 148 -40.40 -47.27 15.13
C VAL A 148 -40.35 -48.78 15.23
N GLU A 149 -40.98 -49.33 16.27
CA GLU A 149 -41.36 -50.75 16.29
C GLU A 149 -42.55 -51.00 15.34
N PRO A 150 -42.59 -52.15 14.65
CA PRO A 150 -43.72 -52.55 13.82
C PRO A 150 -44.63 -53.56 14.55
N GLU A 151 -45.94 -53.50 14.31
CA GLU A 151 -46.97 -54.58 14.39
C GLU A 151 -48.36 -53.90 14.58
N SER A 152 -49.51 -54.32 14.05
CA SER A 152 -49.98 -55.43 13.21
C SER A 152 -51.27 -54.97 12.52
#